data_AF-A0A978TDP3-F1
#
_entry.id   AF-A0A978TDP3-F1
#
_cell.length_a   1.000
_cell.length_b   1.000
_cell.length_c   1.000
_cell.angle_alpha   90.00
_cell.angle_beta   90.00
_cell.angle_gamma   90.00
#
_symmetry.space_group_name_H-M   'P 1'
#
loop_
_entity.id
_entity.type
_entity.pdbx_description
1 polymer ?
#
loop_
_entity_poly.entity_id
_entity_poly.type
_entity_poly.pdbx_seq_one_letter_code
_entity_poly.pdbx_strand_id
1 'polypeptide(L)'
;HRHVGMKAQSHLPVTADLYDPNGSSKVLCQPNHGRAHPYNIVVEFGADFNQGRYVDLALLERHRREKGNLMLCEIVFLLDAPLMEQNTIQQFGPAYVKPVVQMQPAPIGAQYYGEMNQIKDQLIGALGGEPLTGNDLSLKTAGLGGVAHEVGTLRLSGETEDGQALEDGVVDRNLKFLAYDNLYACDLSVFPSSPAANPTLTLAALAIRLAEHLQTVV
;
A
#
# COMPACT_ATOMS: atom_id res chain seq x y z
N HIS A 1 3.63 11.24 0.98
CA HIS A 1 3.70 10.75 2.38
C HIS A 1 3.23 9.29 2.44
N ARG A 2 4.11 8.31 2.80
CA ARG A 2 3.88 7.09 3.61
C ARG A 2 5.12 6.17 3.67
N HIS A 3 5.50 5.68 4.84
CA HIS A 3 6.33 4.47 4.93
C HIS A 3 5.91 3.52 6.06
N VAL A 4 4.87 2.70 5.86
CA VAL A 4 4.53 1.66 6.85
C VAL A 4 3.81 0.48 6.21
N GLY A 5 4.47 -0.21 5.28
CA GLY A 5 4.12 -1.60 4.96
C GLY A 5 5.08 -2.50 5.71
N MET A 6 4.59 -3.55 6.34
CA MET A 6 5.46 -4.57 6.94
C MET A 6 5.24 -5.90 6.22
N LYS A 7 6.31 -6.61 5.90
CA LYS A 7 6.22 -7.88 5.20
C LYS A 7 7.11 -8.95 5.80
N ALA A 8 6.60 -10.18 5.78
CA ALA A 8 7.39 -11.38 6.03
C ALA A 8 7.30 -12.28 4.80
N GLN A 9 8.40 -12.95 4.46
CA GLN A 9 8.48 -13.86 3.34
C GLN A 9 8.78 -15.27 3.86
N SER A 10 8.06 -16.24 3.33
CA SER A 10 8.28 -17.66 3.53
C SER A 10 8.10 -18.39 2.21
N HIS A 11 8.31 -19.70 2.21
CA HIS A 11 7.90 -20.53 1.10
C HIS A 11 7.17 -21.77 1.60
N LEU A 12 6.30 -22.31 0.74
CA LEU A 12 5.72 -23.62 0.94
C LEU A 12 6.55 -24.69 0.21
N PRO A 13 6.96 -25.77 0.89
CA PRO A 13 7.58 -26.90 0.24
C PRO A 13 6.56 -27.65 -0.63
N VAL A 14 7.05 -28.47 -1.56
CA VAL A 14 6.21 -29.28 -2.48
C VAL A 14 5.27 -30.26 -1.77
N THR A 15 5.52 -30.53 -0.48
CA THR A 15 4.74 -31.42 0.36
C THR A 15 3.60 -30.72 1.11
N ALA A 16 3.51 -29.39 1.04
CA ALA A 16 2.47 -28.63 1.73
C ALA A 16 1.13 -28.73 0.98
N ASP A 17 0.01 -28.79 1.73
CA ASP A 17 -1.34 -28.98 1.16
C ASP A 17 -1.75 -27.89 0.16
N LEU A 18 -1.29 -26.65 0.38
CA LEU A 18 -1.60 -25.49 -0.45
C LEU A 18 -0.53 -25.20 -1.51
N TYR A 19 0.44 -26.10 -1.68
CA TYR A 19 1.44 -25.97 -2.73
C TYR A 19 0.79 -26.15 -4.11
N ASP A 20 0.95 -25.14 -4.97
CA ASP A 20 0.66 -25.23 -6.40
C ASP A 20 1.81 -24.57 -7.20
N PRO A 21 2.53 -25.31 -8.05
CA PRO A 21 3.66 -24.77 -8.81
C PRO A 21 3.25 -23.68 -9.81
N ASN A 22 1.97 -23.58 -10.17
CA ASN A 22 1.42 -22.58 -11.09
C ASN A 22 0.40 -21.65 -10.41
N GLY A 23 0.07 -21.91 -9.15
CA GLY A 23 -0.98 -21.23 -8.43
C GLY A 23 -0.52 -19.89 -7.92
N SER A 24 -1.43 -18.91 -7.97
CA SER A 24 -1.29 -17.69 -7.20
C SER A 24 -2.63 -17.26 -6.66
N SER A 25 -2.65 -16.80 -5.43
CA SER A 25 -3.84 -16.24 -4.81
C SER A 25 -3.47 -15.16 -3.82
N LYS A 26 -4.40 -14.24 -3.58
CA LYS A 26 -4.27 -13.22 -2.55
C LYS A 26 -5.52 -13.21 -1.71
N VAL A 27 -5.33 -13.17 -0.39
CA VAL A 27 -6.41 -13.06 0.57
C VAL A 27 -6.21 -11.81 1.39
N LEU A 28 -7.22 -10.93 1.38
CA LEU A 28 -7.27 -9.76 2.25
C LEU A 28 -8.05 -10.13 3.52
N CYS A 29 -7.43 -9.96 4.66
CA CYS A 29 -7.96 -10.29 5.97
C CYS A 29 -7.90 -9.07 6.90
N GLN A 30 -8.83 -9.02 7.85
CA GLN A 30 -8.77 -8.12 9.01
C GLN A 30 -8.90 -8.94 10.29
N PRO A 31 -8.16 -8.62 11.36
CA PRO A 31 -8.30 -9.31 12.64
C PRO A 31 -9.71 -9.09 13.23
N ASN A 32 -10.43 -10.18 13.50
CA ASN A 32 -11.78 -10.14 14.07
C ASN A 32 -11.74 -10.28 15.60
N HIS A 33 -11.34 -9.22 16.30
CA HIS A 33 -11.25 -9.18 17.77
C HIS A 33 -12.16 -8.13 18.41
N GLY A 34 -13.20 -7.68 17.72
CA GLY A 34 -14.13 -6.67 18.26
C GLY A 34 -13.51 -5.28 18.50
N ARG A 35 -12.29 -5.04 17.99
CA ARG A 35 -11.58 -3.75 18.03
C ARG A 35 -11.15 -3.34 16.63
N ALA A 36 -11.10 -2.03 16.37
CA ALA A 36 -10.52 -1.50 15.15
C ALA A 36 -8.99 -1.71 15.17
N HIS A 37 -8.42 -2.17 14.06
CA HIS A 37 -6.98 -2.32 13.88
C HIS A 37 -6.53 -1.34 12.80
N PRO A 38 -5.37 -0.69 12.97
CA PRO A 38 -4.91 0.29 12.01
C PRO A 38 -4.21 -0.38 10.81
N TYR A 39 -4.64 -1.59 10.44
CA TYR A 39 -4.00 -2.36 9.38
C TYR A 39 -4.90 -3.44 8.79
N ASN A 40 -4.64 -3.73 7.51
CA ASN A 40 -5.10 -4.93 6.81
C ASN A 40 -3.97 -5.94 6.70
N ILE A 41 -4.32 -7.21 6.55
CA ILE A 41 -3.36 -8.29 6.29
C ILE A 41 -3.62 -8.83 4.89
N VAL A 42 -2.60 -8.87 4.06
CA VAL A 42 -2.63 -9.57 2.77
C VAL A 42 -1.78 -10.81 2.91
N VAL A 43 -2.36 -11.97 2.65
CA VAL A 43 -1.64 -13.23 2.52
C VAL A 43 -1.57 -13.57 1.03
N GLU A 44 -0.36 -13.62 0.50
CA GLU A 44 -0.08 -13.95 -0.89
C GLU A 44 0.52 -15.34 -1.00
N PHE A 45 -0.09 -16.15 -1.85
CA PHE A 45 0.34 -17.48 -2.25
C PHE A 45 0.88 -17.40 -3.67
N GLY A 46 2.05 -17.96 -3.93
CA GLY A 46 2.71 -17.84 -5.23
C GLY A 46 3.01 -16.39 -5.58
N ALA A 47 3.50 -15.61 -4.61
CA ALA A 47 3.68 -14.15 -4.73
C ALA A 47 4.61 -13.73 -5.88
N ASP A 48 5.49 -14.64 -6.30
CA ASP A 48 6.31 -14.46 -7.50
C ASP A 48 5.42 -14.10 -8.71
N PHE A 49 4.34 -14.86 -8.92
CA PHE A 49 3.48 -14.76 -10.09
C PHE A 49 2.68 -13.45 -10.20
N ASN A 50 2.61 -12.68 -9.11
CA ASN A 50 1.78 -11.48 -9.03
C ASN A 50 2.40 -10.23 -9.70
N GLN A 51 3.64 -10.28 -10.21
CA GLN A 51 4.28 -9.11 -10.85
C GLN A 51 4.27 -9.11 -12.39
N GLY A 52 3.42 -9.92 -13.04
CA GLY A 52 3.24 -9.90 -14.50
C GLY A 52 4.46 -10.34 -15.33
N ARG A 53 5.54 -10.80 -14.69
CA ARG A 53 6.82 -11.16 -15.36
C ARG A 53 6.83 -12.56 -15.99
N TYR A 54 5.76 -13.34 -15.85
CA TYR A 54 5.70 -14.75 -16.28
C TYR A 54 4.68 -15.02 -17.39
N VAL A 55 4.41 -14.02 -18.24
CA VAL A 55 3.65 -14.24 -19.48
C VAL A 55 4.45 -15.10 -20.48
N ASP A 56 5.78 -15.20 -20.30
CA ASP A 56 6.68 -16.05 -21.08
C ASP A 56 6.98 -17.38 -20.36
N LEU A 57 6.65 -18.50 -21.02
CA LEU A 57 6.84 -19.86 -20.49
C LEU A 57 8.32 -20.23 -20.26
N ALA A 58 9.25 -19.73 -21.08
CA ALA A 58 10.67 -20.00 -20.92
C ALA A 58 11.26 -19.24 -19.70
N LEU A 59 10.79 -18.01 -19.45
CA LEU A 59 11.14 -17.27 -18.23
C LEU A 59 10.59 -17.98 -16.98
N LEU A 60 9.38 -18.51 -17.06
CA LEU A 60 8.76 -19.29 -15.99
C LEU A 60 9.55 -20.58 -15.68
N GLU A 61 9.90 -21.36 -16.70
CA GLU A 61 10.69 -22.58 -16.53
C GLU A 61 12.06 -22.29 -15.92
N ARG A 62 12.74 -21.23 -16.38
CA ARG A 62 14.02 -20.80 -15.81
C ARG A 62 13.87 -20.42 -14.34
N HIS A 63 12.85 -19.63 -14.01
CA HIS A 63 12.60 -19.19 -12.64
C HIS A 63 12.37 -20.36 -11.69
N ARG A 64 11.61 -21.37 -12.12
CA ARG A 64 11.38 -22.61 -11.33
C ARG A 64 12.66 -23.38 -11.05
N ARG A 65 13.52 -23.52 -12.06
CA ARG A 65 14.82 -24.20 -11.91
C ARG A 65 15.72 -23.45 -10.94
N GLU A 66 15.76 -22.12 -11.05
CA GLU A 66 16.61 -21.26 -10.20
C GLU A 66 16.13 -21.21 -8.74
N LYS A 67 14.81 -21.31 -8.50
CA LYS A 67 14.21 -21.23 -7.15
C LYS A 67 13.88 -22.56 -6.48
N GLY A 68 14.19 -23.69 -7.12
CA GLY A 68 14.09 -25.01 -6.48
C GLY A 68 12.66 -25.52 -6.25
N ASN A 69 11.72 -25.21 -7.15
CA ASN A 69 10.31 -25.63 -7.07
C ASN A 69 9.58 -25.24 -5.78
N LEU A 70 9.99 -24.15 -5.13
CA LEU A 70 9.32 -23.61 -3.96
C LEU A 70 8.20 -22.65 -4.37
N MET A 71 7.16 -22.57 -3.56
CA MET A 71 6.09 -21.59 -3.76
C MET A 71 6.28 -20.42 -2.79
N LEU A 72 6.65 -19.25 -3.31
CA LEU A 72 6.85 -18.05 -2.49
C LEU A 72 5.53 -17.59 -1.87
N CYS A 73 5.54 -17.36 -0.56
CA CYS A 73 4.44 -16.77 0.19
C CYS A 73 4.87 -15.47 0.84
N GLU A 74 3.97 -14.49 0.84
CA GLU A 74 4.17 -13.22 1.54
C GLU A 74 3.01 -12.94 2.48
N ILE A 75 3.32 -12.44 3.67
CA ILE A 75 2.33 -11.84 4.57
C ILE A 75 2.67 -10.36 4.63
N VAL A 76 1.75 -9.50 4.18
CA VAL A 76 1.92 -8.05 4.13
C VAL A 76 0.89 -7.39 5.04
N PHE A 77 1.37 -6.69 6.05
CA PHE A 77 0.55 -5.81 6.87
C PHE A 77 0.56 -4.41 6.26
N LEU A 78 -0.62 -3.98 5.82
CA LEU A 78 -0.83 -2.67 5.23
C LEU A 78 -1.47 -1.77 6.28
N LEU A 79 -0.69 -0.88 6.89
CA LEU A 79 -1.18 0.04 7.91
C LEU A 79 -1.86 1.28 7.32
N ASP A 80 -2.95 1.76 7.92
CA ASP A 80 -3.40 3.14 7.69
C ASP A 80 -2.56 4.10 8.54
N ALA A 81 -2.41 5.33 8.06
CA ALA A 81 -1.65 6.35 8.77
C ALA A 81 -2.20 7.75 8.47
N PRO A 82 -2.23 8.64 9.47
CA PRO A 82 -2.45 10.06 9.21
C PRO A 82 -1.31 10.63 8.37
N LEU A 83 -1.59 11.76 7.70
CA LEU A 83 -0.52 12.57 7.11
C LEU A 83 0.32 13.17 8.25
N MET A 84 1.63 13.30 8.01
CA MET A 84 2.57 13.85 8.98
C MET A 84 3.07 15.19 8.46
N GLU A 85 2.74 16.31 9.10
CA GLU A 85 3.13 17.65 8.63
C GLU A 85 4.66 17.85 8.49
N GLN A 86 5.47 17.08 9.20
CA GLN A 86 6.94 17.16 9.11
C GLN A 86 7.51 16.51 7.84
N ASN A 87 6.73 15.65 7.21
CA ASN A 87 7.09 15.09 5.91
C ASN A 87 6.75 16.16 4.86
N THR A 88 7.66 16.43 3.93
CA THR A 88 7.47 17.49 2.95
C THR A 88 8.03 17.10 1.59
N ILE A 89 7.46 17.71 0.56
CA ILE A 89 8.04 17.76 -0.78
C ILE A 89 8.24 19.22 -1.14
N GLN A 90 9.45 19.58 -1.57
CA GLN A 90 9.82 20.95 -1.87
C GLN A 90 10.46 21.03 -3.24
N GLN A 91 9.95 21.93 -4.09
CA GLN A 91 10.48 22.18 -5.42
C GLN A 91 11.37 23.43 -5.39
N PHE A 92 12.67 23.26 -5.65
CA PHE A 92 13.63 24.37 -5.71
C PHE A 92 13.96 24.70 -7.16
N GLY A 93 13.17 25.61 -7.76
CA GLY A 93 13.37 26.07 -9.13
C GLY A 93 12.40 25.45 -10.14
N PRO A 94 12.73 25.47 -11.45
CA PRO A 94 11.83 25.02 -12.51
C PRO A 94 11.45 23.53 -12.41
N ALA A 95 10.38 23.14 -13.08
CA ALA A 95 9.80 21.78 -13.00
C ALA A 95 10.76 20.62 -13.40
N TYR A 96 11.85 20.90 -14.13
CA TYR A 96 12.85 19.88 -14.48
C TYR A 96 13.86 19.61 -13.35
N VAL A 97 13.93 20.47 -12.34
CA VAL A 97 14.76 20.23 -11.15
C VAL A 97 14.05 19.20 -10.28
N LYS A 98 14.77 18.18 -9.80
CA LYS A 98 14.16 17.16 -8.94
C LYS A 98 13.70 17.80 -7.63
N PRO A 99 12.49 17.49 -7.15
CA PRO A 99 12.04 17.95 -5.84
C PRO A 99 12.88 17.29 -4.73
N VAL A 100 13.01 17.99 -3.62
CA VAL A 100 13.57 17.46 -2.37
C VAL A 100 12.43 16.88 -1.57
N VAL A 101 12.58 15.61 -1.17
CA VAL A 101 11.62 14.91 -0.32
C VAL A 101 12.25 14.71 1.05
N GLN A 102 11.60 15.25 2.08
CA GLN A 102 11.94 14.96 3.48
C GLN A 102 10.86 14.06 4.06
N MET A 103 11.27 12.90 4.57
CA MET A 103 10.30 11.90 4.99
C MET A 103 10.80 11.01 6.11
N GLN A 104 9.93 10.79 7.07
CA GLN A 104 10.08 9.81 8.14
C GLN A 104 8.91 8.80 8.13
N PRO A 105 9.14 7.55 8.56
CA PRO A 105 8.07 6.58 8.76
C PRO A 105 7.04 7.06 9.79
N ALA A 106 5.77 6.72 9.58
CA ALA A 106 4.78 6.94 10.63
C ALA A 106 5.01 5.91 11.75
N PRO A 107 4.94 6.33 13.02
CA PRO A 107 5.21 5.44 14.13
C PRO A 107 4.16 4.32 14.22
N ILE A 108 4.62 3.10 14.45
CA ILE A 108 3.76 1.96 14.76
C ILE A 108 3.72 1.82 16.28
N GLY A 109 2.52 1.78 16.87
CA GLY A 109 2.38 1.46 18.29
C GLY A 109 2.98 0.08 18.59
N ALA A 110 3.83 -0.01 19.63
CA ALA A 110 4.53 -1.25 19.99
C ALA A 110 3.58 -2.46 20.15
N GLN A 111 2.36 -2.21 20.65
CA GLN A 111 1.31 -3.22 20.76
C GLN A 111 0.94 -3.87 19.41
N TYR A 112 0.85 -3.06 18.35
CA TYR A 112 0.48 -3.55 17.02
C TYR A 112 1.63 -4.30 16.38
N TYR A 113 2.88 -3.87 16.60
CA TYR A 113 4.04 -4.62 16.15
C TYR A 113 4.10 -6.02 16.77
N GLY A 114 3.88 -6.13 18.07
CA GLY A 114 3.83 -7.42 18.77
C GLY A 114 2.71 -8.33 18.26
N GLU A 115 1.51 -7.77 18.08
CA GLU A 115 0.37 -8.48 17.52
C GLU A 115 0.62 -8.97 16.08
N MET A 116 1.11 -8.10 15.18
CA MET A 116 1.41 -8.47 13.80
C MET A 116 2.45 -9.61 13.73
N ASN A 117 3.46 -9.61 14.61
CA ASN A 117 4.41 -10.71 14.69
C ASN A 117 3.74 -12.02 15.14
N GLN A 118 2.87 -11.98 16.16
CA GLN A 118 2.14 -13.16 16.62
C GLN A 118 1.25 -13.74 15.52
N ILE A 119 0.49 -12.88 14.81
CA ILE A 119 -0.36 -13.30 13.70
C ILE A 119 0.49 -13.91 12.57
N LYS A 120 1.60 -13.27 12.22
CA LYS A 120 2.56 -13.79 11.24
C LYS A 120 3.07 -15.18 11.63
N ASP A 121 3.52 -15.37 12.87
CA ASP A 121 4.03 -16.66 13.35
C ASP A 121 2.96 -17.76 13.30
N GLN A 122 1.73 -17.44 13.72
CA GLN A 122 0.61 -18.37 13.65
C GLN A 122 0.26 -18.77 12.21
N LEU A 123 0.20 -17.80 11.29
CA LEU A 123 -0.11 -18.06 9.88
C LEU A 123 1.00 -18.89 9.22
N ILE A 124 2.26 -18.51 9.39
CA ILE A 124 3.38 -19.26 8.79
C ILE A 124 3.42 -20.70 9.35
N GLY A 125 3.25 -20.86 10.68
CA GLY A 125 3.21 -22.19 11.30
C GLY A 125 2.05 -23.05 10.81
N ALA A 126 0.84 -22.48 10.72
CA ALA A 126 -0.34 -23.21 10.24
C ALA A 126 -0.24 -23.61 8.76
N LEU A 127 0.45 -22.81 7.95
CA LEU A 127 0.65 -23.08 6.53
C LEU A 127 1.85 -24.02 6.27
N GLY A 128 2.69 -24.29 7.27
CA GLY A 128 3.95 -25.03 7.07
C GLY A 128 4.99 -24.24 6.28
N GLY A 129 5.00 -22.91 6.43
CA GLY A 129 5.92 -22.03 5.71
C GLY A 129 7.34 -22.07 6.28
N GLU A 130 8.32 -22.15 5.39
CA GLU A 130 9.73 -22.23 5.71
C GLU A 130 10.49 -20.96 5.27
N PRO A 131 11.60 -20.59 5.94
CA PRO A 131 12.41 -19.45 5.52
C PRO A 131 13.01 -19.68 4.13
N LEU A 132 13.10 -18.62 3.33
CA LEU A 132 13.89 -18.64 2.09
C LEU A 132 15.38 -18.78 2.43
N THR A 133 16.17 -19.38 1.54
CA THR A 133 17.63 -19.47 1.70
C THR A 133 18.23 -18.08 1.95
N GLY A 134 18.99 -17.94 3.04
CA GLY A 134 19.64 -16.68 3.43
C GLY A 134 18.69 -15.63 4.03
N ASN A 135 17.43 -15.97 4.29
CA ASN A 135 16.47 -15.10 4.97
C ASN A 135 15.97 -15.73 6.27
N ASP A 136 15.45 -14.89 7.15
CA ASP A 136 14.66 -15.29 8.31
C ASP A 136 13.17 -15.01 8.06
N LEU A 137 12.33 -15.47 8.98
CA LEU A 137 10.89 -15.23 8.97
C LEU A 137 10.52 -13.91 9.66
N SER A 138 11.48 -12.99 9.82
CA SER A 138 11.25 -11.73 10.55
C SER A 138 10.30 -10.82 9.78
N LEU A 139 9.50 -10.06 10.53
CA LEU A 139 8.68 -9.02 9.95
C LEU A 139 9.55 -7.80 9.63
N LYS A 140 9.62 -7.42 8.35
CA LYS A 140 10.46 -6.34 7.86
C LYS A 140 9.62 -5.14 7.45
N THR A 141 9.98 -3.96 7.92
CA THR A 141 9.43 -2.71 7.39
C THR A 141 9.93 -2.55 5.95
N ALA A 142 9.05 -2.08 5.05
CA ALA A 142 9.46 -1.73 3.70
C ALA A 142 10.51 -0.59 3.72
N GLY A 143 11.04 -0.22 2.56
CA GLY A 143 11.83 1.01 2.38
C GLY A 143 11.02 2.09 1.64
N LEU A 144 11.41 3.36 1.75
CA LEU A 144 10.77 4.47 1.01
C LEU A 144 10.57 4.11 -0.47
N GLY A 145 9.38 4.39 -1.03
CA GLY A 145 9.01 3.98 -2.40
C GLY A 145 8.63 2.50 -2.57
N GLY A 146 8.90 1.65 -1.57
CA GLY A 146 8.73 0.19 -1.69
C GLY A 146 7.27 -0.29 -1.78
N VAL A 147 6.31 0.53 -1.33
CA VAL A 147 4.87 0.25 -1.44
C VAL A 147 4.23 1.02 -2.60
N ALA A 148 4.90 2.08 -3.10
CA ALA A 148 4.43 2.95 -4.18
C ALA A 148 2.99 3.52 -3.95
N HIS A 149 2.64 3.82 -2.70
CA HIS A 149 1.34 4.38 -2.28
C HIS A 149 1.52 5.77 -1.64
N GLU A 150 2.43 6.59 -2.17
CA GLU A 150 2.64 7.94 -1.67
C GLU A 150 1.41 8.81 -1.91
N VAL A 151 0.90 9.43 -0.83
CA VAL A 151 -0.31 10.27 -0.86
C VAL A 151 -0.08 11.64 -0.24
N GLY A 152 -1.08 12.52 -0.35
CA GLY A 152 -1.26 13.68 0.52
C GLY A 152 -0.44 14.93 0.19
N THR A 153 0.26 14.96 -0.95
CA THR A 153 1.05 16.14 -1.38
C THR A 153 0.19 17.30 -1.86
N LEU A 154 -1.08 17.04 -2.21
CA LEU A 154 -2.10 18.03 -2.59
C LEU A 154 -3.40 17.74 -1.83
N ARG A 155 -3.29 17.45 -0.52
CA ARG A 155 -4.37 16.90 0.31
C ARG A 155 -5.69 17.67 0.20
N LEU A 156 -6.79 16.93 0.23
CA LEU A 156 -8.14 17.46 0.45
C LEU A 156 -8.20 18.28 1.73
N SER A 157 -8.87 19.43 1.65
CA SER A 157 -9.25 20.21 2.83
C SER A 157 -10.46 19.57 3.51
N GLY A 158 -10.54 19.70 4.83
CA GLY A 158 -11.76 19.44 5.58
C GLY A 158 -12.88 20.41 5.18
N GLU A 159 -14.10 20.14 5.66
CA GLU A 159 -15.30 20.88 5.29
C GLU A 159 -16.11 21.22 6.55
N THR A 160 -16.74 22.39 6.57
CA THR A 160 -17.76 22.75 7.55
C THR A 160 -19.09 22.02 7.28
N GLU A 161 -20.02 22.04 8.23
CA GLU A 161 -21.35 21.42 8.04
C GLU A 161 -22.14 22.00 6.86
N ASP A 162 -21.96 23.29 6.56
CA ASP A 162 -22.59 24.01 5.45
C ASP A 162 -21.82 23.90 4.12
N GLY A 163 -20.73 23.16 4.13
CA GLY A 163 -20.05 22.71 2.92
C GLY A 163 -18.89 23.58 2.44
N GLN A 164 -18.32 24.41 3.31
CA GLN A 164 -17.20 25.29 2.99
C GLN A 164 -15.88 24.61 3.36
N ALA A 165 -14.87 24.74 2.49
CA ALA A 165 -13.53 24.22 2.78
C ALA A 165 -12.91 24.93 3.99
N LEU A 166 -12.22 24.17 4.85
CA LEU A 166 -11.56 24.69 6.06
C LEU A 166 -10.19 25.35 5.79
N GLU A 167 -9.74 25.37 4.53
CA GLU A 167 -8.43 25.88 4.10
C GLU A 167 -7.21 25.22 4.77
N ASP A 168 -7.38 24.01 5.30
CA ASP A 168 -6.34 23.15 5.89
C ASP A 168 -5.69 22.19 4.86
N GLY A 169 -6.13 22.27 3.61
CA GLY A 169 -5.65 21.48 2.48
C GLY A 169 -5.36 22.32 1.23
N VAL A 170 -5.21 21.65 0.09
CA VAL A 170 -4.87 22.26 -1.21
C VAL A 170 -6.05 22.28 -2.16
N VAL A 171 -6.90 21.24 -2.09
CA VAL A 171 -8.08 21.09 -2.94
C VAL A 171 -9.34 20.94 -2.09
N ASP A 172 -10.48 21.41 -2.61
CA ASP A 172 -11.81 21.19 -2.01
C ASP A 172 -12.32 19.77 -2.28
N ARG A 173 -13.52 19.45 -1.76
CA ARG A 173 -14.17 18.15 -1.97
C ARG A 173 -14.38 17.81 -3.44
N ASN A 174 -14.47 18.78 -4.34
CA ASN A 174 -14.61 18.59 -5.78
C ASN A 174 -13.25 18.45 -6.49
N LEU A 175 -12.16 18.33 -5.72
CA LEU A 175 -10.79 18.25 -6.21
C LEU A 175 -10.33 19.52 -6.93
N LYS A 176 -11.04 20.63 -6.74
CA LYS A 176 -10.65 21.94 -7.27
C LYS A 176 -9.62 22.56 -6.34
N PHE A 177 -8.56 23.15 -6.88
CA PHE A 177 -7.61 23.91 -6.08
C PHE A 177 -8.31 25.08 -5.38
N LEU A 178 -8.03 25.28 -4.09
CA LEU A 178 -8.61 26.40 -3.34
C LEU A 178 -8.17 27.77 -3.89
N ALA A 179 -6.97 27.83 -4.46
CA ALA A 179 -6.37 29.06 -4.99
C ALA A 179 -6.79 29.41 -6.43
N TYR A 180 -7.54 28.54 -7.13
CA TYR A 180 -7.83 28.71 -8.57
C TYR A 180 -9.27 28.30 -8.90
N ASP A 181 -9.92 29.06 -9.78
CA ASP A 181 -11.34 28.83 -10.10
C ASP A 181 -11.58 27.66 -11.08
N ASN A 182 -10.56 27.24 -11.82
CA ASN A 182 -10.69 26.31 -12.94
C ASN A 182 -9.55 25.26 -13.00
N LEU A 183 -8.85 25.05 -11.89
CA LEU A 183 -7.77 24.06 -11.80
C LEU A 183 -8.17 22.93 -10.86
N TYR A 184 -7.95 21.69 -11.28
CA TYR A 184 -8.33 20.48 -10.54
C TYR A 184 -7.16 19.49 -10.50
N ALA A 185 -7.08 18.66 -9.46
CA ALA A 185 -6.11 17.57 -9.35
C ALA A 185 -6.80 16.24 -9.02
N CYS A 186 -6.56 15.19 -9.81
CA CYS A 186 -7.06 13.85 -9.51
C CYS A 186 -5.89 12.87 -9.49
N ASP A 187 -5.31 12.69 -8.32
CA ASP A 187 -4.15 11.83 -8.07
C ASP A 187 -4.17 11.33 -6.61
N LEU A 188 -3.35 10.34 -6.27
CA LEU A 188 -3.14 9.91 -4.89
C LEU A 188 -2.71 11.05 -3.97
N SER A 189 -2.08 12.10 -4.52
CA SER A 189 -1.73 13.34 -3.81
C SER A 189 -2.90 13.96 -3.04
N VAL A 190 -4.16 13.79 -3.46
CA VAL A 190 -5.31 14.45 -2.83
C VAL A 190 -5.83 13.73 -1.60
N PHE A 191 -5.36 12.51 -1.33
CA PHE A 191 -5.86 11.73 -0.21
C PHE A 191 -5.54 12.42 1.13
N PRO A 192 -6.52 12.55 2.04
CA PRO A 192 -6.34 13.22 3.34
C PRO A 192 -5.64 12.33 4.37
N SER A 193 -5.43 11.06 4.05
CA SER A 193 -4.71 10.08 4.86
C SER A 193 -4.17 8.96 3.97
N SER A 194 -3.21 8.19 4.48
CA SER A 194 -2.75 6.98 3.79
C SER A 194 -3.64 5.80 4.18
N PRO A 195 -4.39 5.21 3.24
CA PRO A 195 -5.24 4.07 3.55
C PRO A 195 -4.43 2.78 3.74
N ALA A 196 -4.98 1.87 4.55
CA ALA A 196 -4.52 0.48 4.67
C ALA A 196 -4.84 -0.35 3.39
N ALA A 197 -5.80 0.08 2.58
CA ALA A 197 -6.12 -0.57 1.31
C ALA A 197 -5.29 0.02 0.15
N ASN A 198 -5.24 -0.69 -0.98
CA ASN A 198 -4.68 -0.12 -2.21
C ASN A 198 -5.54 1.09 -2.65
N PRO A 199 -4.97 2.28 -2.79
CA PRO A 199 -5.75 3.50 -3.03
C PRO A 199 -6.24 3.64 -4.48
N THR A 200 -5.81 2.77 -5.41
CA THR A 200 -6.12 2.88 -6.84
C THR A 200 -7.63 2.85 -7.12
N LEU A 201 -8.39 1.98 -6.44
CA LEU A 201 -9.84 1.91 -6.66
C LEU A 201 -10.55 3.17 -6.15
N THR A 202 -10.11 3.70 -5.01
CA THR A 202 -10.60 4.98 -4.47
C THR A 202 -10.27 6.13 -5.42
N LEU A 203 -9.07 6.13 -6.01
CA LEU A 203 -8.69 7.12 -7.02
C LEU A 203 -9.58 7.02 -8.27
N ALA A 204 -9.90 5.82 -8.74
CA ALA A 204 -10.81 5.64 -9.87
C ALA A 204 -12.22 6.20 -9.55
N ALA A 205 -12.74 5.96 -8.34
CA ALA A 205 -14.01 6.53 -7.92
C ALA A 205 -13.96 8.08 -7.83
N LEU A 206 -12.87 8.64 -7.32
CA LEU A 206 -12.64 10.09 -7.32
C LEU A 206 -12.59 10.68 -8.73
N ALA A 207 -11.94 9.98 -9.68
CA ALA A 207 -11.86 10.39 -11.08
C ALA A 207 -13.24 10.41 -11.76
N ILE A 208 -14.05 9.36 -11.55
CA ILE A 208 -15.42 9.29 -12.07
C ILE A 208 -16.26 10.45 -11.51
N ARG A 209 -16.23 10.65 -10.20
CA ARG A 209 -16.95 11.74 -9.55
C ARG A 209 -16.52 13.13 -10.04
N LEU A 210 -15.22 13.33 -10.24
CA LEU A 210 -14.71 14.58 -10.81
C LEU A 210 -15.20 14.77 -12.26
N ALA A 211 -15.18 13.72 -13.08
CA ALA A 211 -15.66 13.79 -14.45
C ALA A 211 -17.16 14.15 -14.52
N GLU A 212 -17.98 13.61 -13.62
CA GLU A 212 -19.40 13.98 -13.48
C GLU A 212 -19.57 15.43 -13.03
N HIS A 213 -18.78 15.89 -12.07
CA HIS A 213 -18.82 17.28 -11.62
C HIS A 213 -18.47 18.26 -12.73
N LEU A 214 -17.40 17.99 -13.49
CA LEU A 214 -16.95 18.87 -14.56
C LEU A 214 -18.00 19.08 -15.66
N GLN A 215 -18.84 18.08 -15.94
CA GLN A 215 -19.97 18.23 -16.90
C GLN A 215 -21.05 19.23 -16.45
N THR A 216 -21.05 19.61 -15.17
CA THR A 216 -22.05 20.52 -14.59
C THR A 216 -21.53 21.95 -14.41
N VAL A 217 -20.21 22.17 -14.47
CA VAL A 217 -19.56 23.46 -14.18
C VAL A 217 -18.64 23.99 -15.29
N VAL A 218 -18.36 23.19 -16.33
CA VAL A 218 -17.62 23.56 -17.54
C VAL A 218 -18.59 23.57 -18.73
#